data_AF-A0A554J5B0-F1
#
_entry.id   AF-A0A554J5B0-F1
#
_cell.length_a   1.000
_cell.length_b   1.000
_cell.length_c   1.000
_cell.angle_alpha   90.00
_cell.angle_beta   90.00
_cell.angle_gamma   90.00
#
_symmetry.space_group_name_H-M   'P 1'
#
loop_
_entity.id
_entity.type
_entity.pdbx_description
1 polymer ?
#
loop_
_entity_poly.entity_id
_entity_poly.type
_entity_poly.pdbx_seq_one_letter_code
_entity_poly.pdbx_strand_id
1 'polypeptide(L)'
;MRMSVRSILGFCLVLILAGVGMFFLASELRGDKASSLSELNDCFSNTSTASQNAGPNDECLQERIASLLNSFSTADLMNYAVASTTPYSVTSYCHNTAHIIGEETFIKWDNVEAALDQCTRACSLGCTHGVIAGAVAKELGATYLSEDIIHADPIKIQALGATYCFPDSPLCHAVGHILYIGSQNIQTSLNGCEKISEGRTTESCYEGVFMEAAGGTEVFVKSTTTPERTDNDYAYPCNSVATKYQHACFQYLTNFQRQLFTKNNVPVAAQFDIIRNVCESFSGKKSRSDCFVGIGYIFLRTRDNRDSISPRSPTLCETLPGIDQDSCVVGLTLKTILSGYASGFNYCNGRSDENRLRLCYNVVFQTMKANSFTDEKVRTLCETSNDADRCKKQFEMYLPVAKSLPQYFSDGLF
;
A
#
# COMPACT_ATOMS: atom_id res chain seq x y z
N MET A 1 57.79 27.83 -11.56
CA MET A 1 58.16 26.52 -10.98
C MET A 1 57.75 25.44 -11.99
N ARG A 2 58.70 24.88 -12.76
CA ARG A 2 58.41 23.85 -13.77
C ARG A 2 58.50 22.48 -13.11
N MET A 3 57.37 21.84 -12.84
CA MET A 3 57.36 20.43 -12.42
C MET A 3 57.92 19.57 -13.55
N SER A 4 58.85 18.67 -13.22
CA SER A 4 59.40 17.74 -14.21
C SER A 4 58.33 16.73 -14.64
N VAL A 5 58.41 16.23 -15.87
CA VAL A 5 57.50 15.20 -16.41
C VAL A 5 57.45 13.96 -15.50
N ARG A 6 58.56 13.62 -14.82
CA ARG A 6 58.62 12.53 -13.84
C ARG A 6 57.76 12.80 -12.59
N SER A 7 57.70 14.06 -12.15
CA SER A 7 56.90 14.46 -10.99
C SER A 7 55.40 14.45 -11.31
N ILE A 8 55.02 14.76 -12.55
CA ILE A 8 53.64 14.67 -13.02
C ILE A 8 53.21 13.20 -13.13
N LEU A 9 54.03 12.33 -13.74
CA LEU A 9 53.76 10.90 -13.84
C LEU A 9 53.64 10.21 -12.47
N GLY A 10 54.52 10.55 -11.52
CA GLY A 10 54.44 10.03 -10.16
C GLY A 10 53.15 10.43 -9.44
N PHE A 11 52.71 11.68 -9.59
CA PHE A 11 51.46 12.16 -9.01
C PHE A 11 50.22 11.48 -9.63
N CYS A 12 50.20 11.31 -10.96
CA CYS A 12 49.13 10.58 -11.64
C CYS A 12 49.04 9.12 -11.19
N LEU A 13 50.18 8.44 -11.00
CA LEU A 13 50.20 7.04 -10.53
C LEU A 13 49.61 6.91 -9.11
N VAL A 14 49.96 7.83 -8.21
CA VAL A 14 49.41 7.86 -6.83
C VAL A 14 47.90 8.08 -6.84
N LEU A 15 47.40 8.99 -7.69
CA LEU A 15 45.95 9.22 -7.81
C LEU A 15 45.21 8.02 -8.40
N ILE A 16 45.80 7.32 -9.38
CA ILE A 16 45.21 6.10 -9.95
C ILE A 16 45.17 4.99 -8.90
N LEU A 17 46.26 4.76 -8.17
CA LEU A 17 46.31 3.73 -7.13
C LEU A 17 45.34 4.05 -5.97
N ALA A 18 45.22 5.32 -5.57
CA ALA A 18 44.23 5.76 -4.58
C ALA A 18 42.80 5.57 -5.09
N GLY A 19 42.53 5.89 -6.36
CA GLY A 19 41.22 5.69 -6.98
C GLY A 19 40.82 4.22 -7.09
N VAL A 20 41.75 3.35 -7.48
CA VAL A 20 41.54 1.89 -7.54
C VAL A 20 41.33 1.32 -6.14
N GLY A 21 42.14 1.72 -5.16
CA GLY A 21 41.97 1.30 -3.76
C GLY A 21 40.61 1.73 -3.17
N MET A 22 40.19 2.97 -3.41
CA MET A 22 38.85 3.45 -3.01
C MET A 22 37.73 2.69 -3.72
N PHE A 23 37.90 2.31 -4.99
CA PHE A 23 36.92 1.51 -5.72
C PHE A 23 36.77 0.10 -5.14
N PHE A 24 37.87 -0.59 -4.83
CA PHE A 24 37.82 -1.92 -4.20
C PHE A 24 37.18 -1.87 -2.82
N LEU A 25 37.57 -0.92 -1.97
CA LEU A 25 36.95 -0.71 -0.65
C LEU A 25 35.44 -0.43 -0.78
N ALA A 26 35.03 0.43 -1.71
CA ALA A 26 33.62 0.70 -1.96
C ALA A 26 32.86 -0.52 -2.50
N SER A 27 33.52 -1.37 -3.30
CA SER A 27 32.93 -2.61 -3.81
C SER A 27 32.76 -3.65 -2.72
N GLU A 28 33.73 -3.80 -1.82
CA GLU A 28 33.69 -4.75 -0.71
C GLU A 28 32.65 -4.32 0.33
N LEU A 29 32.62 -3.03 0.69
CA LEU A 29 31.56 -2.45 1.54
C LEU A 29 30.16 -2.60 0.92
N ARG A 30 30.02 -2.54 -0.40
CA ARG A 30 28.75 -2.80 -1.09
C ARG A 30 28.38 -4.29 -1.07
N GLY A 31 29.35 -5.18 -1.22
CA GLY A 31 29.17 -6.62 -1.13
C GLY A 31 28.68 -7.06 0.25
N ASP A 32 29.34 -6.58 1.31
CA ASP A 32 28.96 -6.85 2.70
C ASP A 32 27.55 -6.32 3.00
N LYS A 33 27.24 -5.10 2.53
CA LYS A 33 25.91 -4.51 2.69
C LYS A 33 24.81 -5.33 2.04
N ALA A 34 25.02 -5.79 0.81
CA ALA A 34 24.03 -6.60 0.10
C ALA A 34 23.85 -7.98 0.77
N SER A 35 24.94 -8.56 1.30
CA SER A 35 24.90 -9.82 2.04
C SER A 35 24.07 -9.69 3.32
N SER A 36 24.26 -8.64 4.12
CA SER A 36 23.50 -8.45 5.37
C SER A 36 22.00 -8.21 5.14
N LEU A 37 21.63 -7.45 4.10
CA LEU A 37 20.20 -7.25 3.79
C LEU A 37 19.51 -8.55 3.33
N SER A 38 20.26 -9.46 2.72
CA SER A 38 19.72 -10.76 2.29
C SER A 38 19.31 -11.68 3.44
N GLU A 39 19.77 -11.42 4.67
CA GLU A 39 19.38 -12.16 5.88
C GLU A 39 17.86 -12.07 6.16
N LEU A 40 17.18 -11.01 5.68
CA LEU A 40 15.72 -10.91 5.80
C LEU A 40 15.00 -12.10 5.15
N ASN A 41 15.58 -12.69 4.11
CA ASN A 41 15.00 -13.84 3.42
C ASN A 41 14.90 -15.09 4.31
N ASP A 42 15.76 -15.22 5.32
CA ASP A 42 15.76 -16.39 6.21
C ASP A 42 14.49 -16.44 7.06
N CYS A 43 13.88 -15.28 7.33
CA CYS A 43 12.60 -15.19 8.04
C CYS A 43 11.39 -15.65 7.23
N PHE A 44 11.55 -15.91 5.92
CA PHE A 44 10.49 -16.41 5.04
C PHE A 44 10.65 -17.91 4.72
N SER A 45 11.75 -18.55 5.14
CA SER A 45 12.20 -19.83 4.56
C SER A 45 12.02 -21.07 5.46
N ASN A 46 11.50 -20.92 6.68
CA ASN A 46 11.58 -21.96 7.73
C ASN A 46 10.29 -22.75 8.05
N THR A 47 9.27 -22.79 7.19
CA THR A 47 8.16 -23.75 7.39
C THR A 47 8.37 -25.03 6.58
N SER A 48 9.24 -25.89 7.10
CA SER A 48 9.59 -27.22 6.56
C SER A 48 8.51 -28.29 6.76
N THR A 49 7.22 -27.94 6.75
CA THR A 49 6.12 -28.93 6.68
C THR A 49 4.94 -28.40 5.83
N ALA A 50 4.81 -28.96 4.62
CA ALA A 50 3.58 -29.19 3.85
C ALA A 50 2.43 -28.15 3.85
N SER A 51 2.72 -26.86 3.99
CA SER A 51 1.75 -25.77 3.81
C SER A 51 2.39 -24.67 2.98
N GLN A 52 2.01 -24.54 1.71
CA GLN A 52 2.45 -23.46 0.82
C GLN A 52 1.85 -22.08 1.18
N ASN A 53 1.48 -21.88 2.45
CA ASN A 53 0.75 -20.71 2.95
C ASN A 53 1.39 -20.08 4.19
N ALA A 54 2.60 -20.48 4.59
CA ALA A 54 3.24 -19.80 5.70
C ALA A 54 3.69 -18.40 5.25
N GLY A 55 3.15 -17.38 5.88
CA GLY A 55 3.64 -16.01 5.80
C GLY A 55 5.05 -15.88 6.40
N PRO A 56 5.60 -14.66 6.46
CA PRO A 56 6.82 -14.40 7.22
C PRO A 56 6.71 -14.89 8.67
N ASN A 57 7.84 -15.26 9.26
CA ASN A 57 7.96 -15.27 10.72
C ASN A 57 8.20 -13.83 11.18
N ASP A 58 7.19 -13.21 11.77
CA ASP A 58 7.24 -11.80 12.15
C ASP A 58 8.22 -11.51 13.28
N GLU A 59 8.33 -12.41 14.28
CA GLU A 59 9.32 -12.30 15.36
C GLU A 59 10.75 -12.29 14.78
N CYS A 60 11.02 -13.19 13.83
CA CYS A 60 12.30 -13.20 13.10
C CYS A 60 12.51 -11.89 12.34
N LEU A 61 11.51 -11.43 11.59
CA LEU A 61 11.65 -10.19 10.82
C LEU A 61 11.92 -9.00 11.73
N GLN A 62 11.22 -8.90 12.86
CA GLN A 62 11.41 -7.86 13.85
C GLN A 62 12.84 -7.84 14.36
N GLU A 63 13.33 -8.97 14.89
CA GLU A 63 14.69 -9.08 15.42
C GLU A 63 15.74 -8.72 14.36
N ARG A 64 15.55 -9.18 13.12
CA ARG A 64 16.48 -8.89 12.02
C ARG A 64 16.43 -7.42 11.62
N ILE A 65 15.26 -6.82 11.49
CA ILE A 65 15.09 -5.42 11.10
C ILE A 65 15.67 -4.50 12.19
N ALA A 66 15.37 -4.76 13.46
CA ALA A 66 15.94 -4.04 14.60
C ALA A 66 17.48 -4.07 14.57
N SER A 67 18.05 -5.25 14.33
CA SER A 67 19.51 -5.41 14.17
C SER A 67 20.06 -4.63 12.97
N LEU A 68 19.42 -4.75 11.80
CA LEU A 68 19.86 -4.09 10.56
C LEU A 68 19.81 -2.57 10.67
N LEU A 69 18.84 -2.00 11.40
CA LEU A 69 18.75 -0.56 11.62
C LEU A 69 19.95 0.03 12.40
N ASN A 70 20.82 -0.79 13.00
CA ASN A 70 22.09 -0.31 13.57
C ASN A 70 23.13 0.06 12.51
N SER A 71 23.02 -0.52 11.30
CA SER A 71 24.02 -0.41 10.22
C SER A 71 23.44 0.17 8.93
N PHE A 72 22.12 0.21 8.81
CA PHE A 72 21.37 0.69 7.65
C PHE A 72 20.35 1.76 8.05
N SER A 73 20.04 2.66 7.12
CA SER A 73 18.92 3.59 7.30
C SER A 73 17.59 2.90 7.01
N THR A 74 16.49 3.44 7.53
CA THR A 74 15.12 3.02 7.17
C THR A 74 14.93 3.05 5.65
N ALA A 75 15.45 4.08 4.98
CA ALA A 75 15.40 4.21 3.52
C ALA A 75 16.16 3.08 2.81
N ASP A 76 17.29 2.62 3.32
CA ASP A 76 18.02 1.48 2.75
C ASP A 76 17.18 0.19 2.82
N LEU A 77 16.52 -0.07 3.96
CA LEU A 77 15.64 -1.23 4.13
C LEU A 77 14.40 -1.14 3.24
N MET A 78 13.78 0.04 3.14
CA MET A 78 12.64 0.27 2.26
C MET A 78 13.00 0.10 0.77
N ASN A 79 14.17 0.60 0.37
CA ASN A 79 14.68 0.42 -1.00
C ASN A 79 14.96 -1.05 -1.30
N TYR A 80 15.51 -1.79 -0.33
CA TYR A 80 15.68 -3.23 -0.46
C TYR A 80 14.34 -3.95 -0.63
N ALA A 81 13.31 -3.61 0.16
CA ALA A 81 11.99 -4.26 0.09
C ALA A 81 11.30 -4.16 -1.29
N VAL A 82 11.65 -3.18 -2.12
CA VAL A 82 11.11 -3.00 -3.49
C VAL A 82 12.08 -3.31 -4.62
N ALA A 83 13.37 -3.57 -4.32
CA ALA A 83 14.35 -3.74 -5.37
C ALA A 83 14.06 -4.98 -6.22
N SER A 84 14.27 -4.89 -7.54
CA SER A 84 14.07 -6.01 -8.46
C SER A 84 15.02 -7.20 -8.21
N THR A 85 16.10 -6.96 -7.48
CA THR A 85 17.10 -7.96 -7.07
C THR A 85 16.73 -8.67 -5.77
N THR A 86 15.70 -8.19 -5.07
CA THR A 86 15.27 -8.73 -3.78
C THR A 86 14.47 -10.02 -3.97
N PRO A 87 14.66 -11.04 -3.12
CA PRO A 87 13.91 -12.29 -3.20
C PRO A 87 12.40 -12.07 -3.26
N TYR A 88 11.72 -12.93 -4.04
CA TYR A 88 10.28 -12.84 -4.23
C TYR A 88 9.49 -12.95 -2.92
N SER A 89 9.96 -13.75 -1.97
CA SER A 89 9.41 -13.85 -0.61
C SER A 89 9.26 -12.46 0.03
N VAL A 90 10.35 -11.68 0.11
CA VAL A 90 10.35 -10.34 0.70
C VAL A 90 9.47 -9.38 -0.10
N THR A 91 9.61 -9.35 -1.42
CA THR A 91 8.81 -8.41 -2.26
C THR A 91 7.33 -8.78 -2.28
N SER A 92 6.97 -10.05 -2.09
CA SER A 92 5.57 -10.49 -2.00
C SER A 92 4.86 -10.09 -0.71
N TYR A 93 5.64 -9.85 0.34
CA TYR A 93 5.20 -9.34 1.63
C TYR A 93 5.75 -7.93 1.90
N CYS A 94 6.07 -7.15 0.84
CA CYS A 94 6.65 -5.80 0.93
C CYS A 94 5.90 -4.92 1.94
N HIS A 95 4.56 -4.93 1.91
CA HIS A 95 3.74 -4.14 2.81
C HIS A 95 3.91 -4.55 4.28
N ASN A 96 3.83 -5.86 4.58
CA ASN A 96 4.07 -6.42 5.91
C ASN A 96 5.49 -6.10 6.41
N THR A 97 6.51 -6.37 5.58
CA THR A 97 7.91 -6.08 5.91
C THR A 97 8.12 -4.60 6.19
N ALA A 98 7.51 -3.71 5.38
CA ALA A 98 7.57 -2.28 5.58
C ALA A 98 6.90 -1.83 6.88
N HIS A 99 5.83 -2.48 7.30
CA HIS A 99 5.19 -2.24 8.60
C HIS A 99 6.18 -2.45 9.74
N ILE A 100 6.89 -3.58 9.76
CA ILE A 100 7.93 -3.88 10.77
C ILE A 100 9.07 -2.87 10.71
N ILE A 101 9.53 -2.51 9.49
CA ILE A 101 10.54 -1.46 9.32
C ILE A 101 10.08 -0.15 9.97
N GLY A 102 8.82 0.23 9.80
CA GLY A 102 8.22 1.42 10.39
C GLY A 102 8.19 1.39 11.92
N GLU A 103 7.75 0.28 12.50
CA GLU A 103 7.70 0.09 13.96
C GLU A 103 9.08 0.18 14.59
N GLU A 104 10.05 -0.58 14.07
CA GLU A 104 11.42 -0.55 14.58
C GLU A 104 12.10 0.80 14.35
N THR A 105 11.73 1.50 13.27
CA THR A 105 12.14 2.89 13.06
C THR A 105 11.58 3.78 14.17
N PHE A 106 10.28 3.67 14.51
CA PHE A 106 9.72 4.43 15.62
C PHE A 106 10.44 4.15 16.95
N ILE A 107 10.72 2.89 17.27
CA ILE A 107 11.46 2.51 18.48
C ILE A 107 12.84 3.18 18.53
N LYS A 108 13.56 3.21 17.41
CA LYS A 108 14.87 3.83 17.32
C LYS A 108 14.85 5.35 17.51
N TRP A 109 13.83 6.03 16.99
CA TRP A 109 13.75 7.49 17.00
C TRP A 109 12.99 8.06 18.19
N ASP A 110 12.10 7.26 18.77
CA ASP A 110 11.21 7.60 19.88
C ASP A 110 10.37 8.88 19.66
N ASN A 111 10.10 9.20 18.39
CA ASN A 111 9.39 10.39 17.96
C ASN A 111 8.70 10.12 16.61
N VAL A 112 7.39 10.40 16.54
CA VAL A 112 6.57 10.08 15.36
C VAL A 112 7.01 10.87 14.13
N GLU A 113 7.18 12.19 14.25
CA GLU A 113 7.58 13.03 13.12
C GLU A 113 8.95 12.61 12.57
N ALA A 114 9.94 12.45 13.46
CA ALA A 114 11.29 12.04 13.07
C ALA A 114 11.33 10.65 12.42
N ALA A 115 10.51 9.71 12.90
CA ALA A 115 10.39 8.37 12.33
C ALA A 115 9.67 8.38 10.97
N LEU A 116 8.58 9.14 10.83
CA LEU A 116 7.87 9.30 9.57
C LEU A 116 8.75 9.91 8.48
N ASP A 117 9.64 10.85 8.84
CA ASP A 117 10.61 11.46 7.93
C ASP A 117 11.62 10.45 7.35
N GLN A 118 11.78 9.28 7.97
CA GLN A 118 12.64 8.21 7.45
C GLN A 118 11.92 7.26 6.47
N CYS A 119 10.58 7.29 6.45
CA CYS A 119 9.78 6.41 5.63
C CYS A 119 9.71 6.87 4.17
N THR A 120 9.58 5.91 3.26
CA THR A 120 9.23 6.17 1.85
C THR A 120 7.79 5.76 1.58
N ARG A 121 7.24 6.19 0.44
CA ARG A 121 5.88 5.78 0.00
C ARG A 121 5.82 4.37 -0.61
N ALA A 122 6.96 3.67 -0.65
CA ALA A 122 7.05 2.30 -1.16
C ALA A 122 6.20 1.32 -0.34
N CYS A 123 6.00 0.11 -0.88
CA CYS A 123 5.24 -0.95 -0.22
C CYS A 123 3.84 -0.50 0.27
N SER A 124 3.12 0.32 -0.52
CA SER A 124 1.80 0.85 -0.14
C SER A 124 1.79 1.52 1.24
N LEU A 125 2.78 2.37 1.53
CA LEU A 125 2.89 3.15 2.78
C LEU A 125 3.04 2.31 4.06
N GLY A 126 3.46 1.04 3.95
CA GLY A 126 3.60 0.14 5.11
C GLY A 126 4.47 0.72 6.24
N CYS A 127 5.58 1.40 5.92
CA CYS A 127 6.45 2.05 6.91
C CYS A 127 5.72 3.12 7.72
N THR A 128 4.93 3.96 7.06
CA THR A 128 4.10 4.96 7.72
C THR A 128 3.10 4.31 8.68
N HIS A 129 2.47 3.21 8.27
CA HIS A 129 1.53 2.48 9.14
C HIS A 129 2.23 1.92 10.38
N GLY A 130 3.40 1.32 10.19
CA GLY A 130 4.23 0.78 11.27
C GLY A 130 4.65 1.83 12.30
N VAL A 131 5.06 3.03 11.86
CA VAL A 131 5.42 4.11 12.79
C VAL A 131 4.23 4.47 13.71
N ILE A 132 3.02 4.55 13.17
CA ILE A 132 1.81 4.85 13.95
C ILE A 132 1.45 3.67 14.87
N ALA A 133 1.58 2.43 14.41
CA ALA A 133 1.37 1.25 15.24
C ALA A 133 2.30 1.22 16.46
N GLY A 134 3.61 1.44 16.25
CA GLY A 134 4.61 1.51 17.32
C GLY A 134 4.32 2.63 18.32
N ALA A 135 3.92 3.80 17.83
CA ALA A 135 3.57 4.93 18.67
C ALA A 135 2.35 4.64 19.55
N VAL A 136 1.27 4.10 18.97
CA VAL A 136 0.08 3.73 19.74
C VAL A 136 0.38 2.68 20.79
N ALA A 137 1.11 1.62 20.45
CA ALA A 137 1.39 0.56 21.41
C ALA A 137 2.27 1.05 22.57
N LYS A 138 3.25 1.93 22.30
CA LYS A 138 4.02 2.59 23.37
C LYS A 138 3.10 3.37 24.32
N GLU A 139 2.17 4.17 23.80
CA GLU A 139 1.22 4.94 24.59
C GLU A 139 0.22 4.06 25.36
N LEU A 140 -0.12 2.89 24.82
CA LEU A 140 -0.92 1.88 25.50
C LEU A 140 -0.16 1.18 26.63
N GLY A 141 1.16 1.34 26.71
CA GLY A 141 2.00 0.71 27.72
C GLY A 141 2.30 -0.76 27.43
N ALA A 142 2.07 -1.20 26.18
CA ALA A 142 2.42 -2.55 25.76
C ALA A 142 3.95 -2.67 25.74
N THR A 143 4.50 -3.41 26.70
CA THR A 143 5.91 -3.85 26.64
C THR A 143 5.99 -4.95 25.61
N TYR A 144 6.50 -4.63 24.42
CA TYR A 144 6.46 -5.52 23.25
C TYR A 144 7.17 -6.86 23.45
N LEU A 145 6.47 -7.89 22.93
CA LEU A 145 6.89 -9.18 22.34
C LEU A 145 5.72 -10.20 22.45
N SER A 146 4.67 -9.93 23.24
CA SER A 146 3.54 -10.85 23.40
C SER A 146 2.18 -10.24 23.80
N GLU A 147 2.10 -8.94 24.08
CA GLU A 147 0.84 -8.30 24.50
C GLU A 147 0.12 -7.67 23.31
N ASP A 148 -0.96 -8.34 22.94
CA ASP A 148 -1.86 -7.95 21.89
C ASP A 148 -2.79 -6.80 22.36
N ILE A 149 -2.92 -5.73 21.58
CA ILE A 149 -3.81 -4.60 21.90
C ILE A 149 -5.30 -4.94 21.72
N ILE A 150 -5.66 -6.20 21.40
CA ILE A 150 -7.03 -6.74 21.24
C ILE A 150 -7.98 -6.41 22.41
N HIS A 151 -7.48 -5.99 23.57
CA HIS A 151 -8.30 -5.58 24.72
C HIS A 151 -7.99 -4.16 25.24
N ALA A 152 -7.24 -3.36 24.48
CA ALA A 152 -6.98 -1.99 24.87
C ALA A 152 -8.29 -1.19 24.94
N ASP A 153 -8.36 -0.26 25.91
CA ASP A 153 -9.55 0.56 26.12
C ASP A 153 -9.94 1.29 24.81
N PRO A 154 -11.13 1.02 24.24
CA PRO A 154 -11.56 1.64 23.00
C PRO A 154 -11.58 3.18 23.06
N ILE A 155 -11.83 3.77 24.24
CA ILE A 155 -11.79 5.22 24.42
C ILE A 155 -10.35 5.73 24.28
N LYS A 156 -9.39 5.00 24.85
CA LYS A 156 -7.96 5.35 24.76
C LYS A 156 -7.44 5.18 23.33
N ILE A 157 -7.78 4.09 22.64
CA ILE A 157 -7.43 3.91 21.22
C ILE A 157 -8.02 5.04 20.37
N GLN A 158 -9.29 5.40 20.61
CA GLN A 158 -9.94 6.48 19.87
C GLN A 158 -9.25 7.85 20.12
N ALA A 159 -8.87 8.14 21.36
CA ALA A 159 -8.15 9.37 21.70
C ALA A 159 -6.79 9.45 20.99
N LEU A 160 -6.03 8.34 21.00
CA LEU A 160 -4.77 8.23 20.25
C LEU A 160 -4.99 8.33 18.73
N GLY A 161 -6.06 7.72 18.23
CA GLY A 161 -6.47 7.82 16.84
C GLY A 161 -6.73 9.26 16.40
N ALA A 162 -7.39 10.06 17.23
CA ALA A 162 -7.59 11.49 16.97
C ALA A 162 -6.27 12.30 16.95
N THR A 163 -5.26 11.86 17.70
CA THR A 163 -3.92 12.46 17.67
C THR A 163 -3.16 12.10 16.39
N TYR A 164 -3.21 10.83 15.97
CA TYR A 164 -2.39 10.34 14.87
C TYR A 164 -3.04 10.44 13.48
N CYS A 165 -4.37 10.52 13.39
CA CYS A 165 -5.10 10.78 12.14
C CYS A 165 -5.02 12.26 11.70
N PHE A 166 -3.94 12.98 12.03
CA PHE A 166 -3.64 14.34 11.53
C PHE A 166 -3.93 14.37 10.02
N PRO A 167 -4.57 15.42 9.43
CA PRO A 167 -5.38 15.39 8.19
C PRO A 167 -4.66 14.90 6.92
N ASP A 168 -4.22 13.65 6.97
CA ASP A 168 -3.37 12.95 6.05
C ASP A 168 -3.92 11.53 5.97
N SER A 169 -4.40 11.18 4.79
CA SER A 169 -5.15 9.93 4.56
C SER A 169 -4.36 8.68 4.97
N PRO A 170 -3.05 8.54 4.68
CA PRO A 170 -2.23 7.41 5.12
C PRO A 170 -2.19 7.22 6.65
N LEU A 171 -2.14 8.30 7.42
CA LEU A 171 -2.09 8.19 8.88
C LEU A 171 -3.45 7.72 9.44
N CYS A 172 -4.53 8.28 8.92
CA CYS A 172 -5.88 7.84 9.27
C CYS A 172 -6.16 6.39 8.86
N HIS A 173 -5.60 5.95 7.72
CA HIS A 173 -5.62 4.55 7.32
C HIS A 173 -4.95 3.65 8.35
N ALA A 174 -3.74 4.02 8.80
CA ALA A 174 -3.04 3.30 9.86
C ALA A 174 -3.86 3.21 11.16
N VAL A 175 -4.51 4.31 11.55
CA VAL A 175 -5.42 4.33 12.71
C VAL A 175 -6.62 3.39 12.52
N GLY A 176 -7.13 3.25 11.30
CA GLY A 176 -8.18 2.29 10.96
C GLY A 176 -7.79 0.84 11.30
N HIS A 177 -6.55 0.44 10.99
CA HIS A 177 -6.03 -0.87 11.39
C HIS A 177 -6.10 -1.05 12.91
N ILE A 178 -5.58 -0.08 13.66
CA ILE A 178 -5.49 -0.10 15.12
C ILE A 178 -6.88 -0.16 15.77
N LEU A 179 -7.84 0.60 15.24
CA LEU A 179 -9.23 0.57 15.71
C LEU A 179 -9.87 -0.80 15.50
N TYR A 180 -9.60 -1.46 14.38
CA TYR A 180 -10.09 -2.82 14.15
C TYR A 180 -9.40 -3.82 15.06
N ILE A 181 -8.07 -3.82 15.07
CA ILE A 181 -7.25 -4.67 15.91
C ILE A 181 -7.73 -4.63 17.37
N GLY A 182 -7.89 -3.44 17.96
CA GLY A 182 -8.25 -3.29 19.37
C GLY A 182 -9.71 -3.55 19.70
N SER A 183 -10.61 -3.64 18.70
CA SER A 183 -12.03 -3.92 18.93
C SER A 183 -12.50 -5.28 18.40
N GLN A 184 -11.77 -5.88 17.46
CA GLN A 184 -12.13 -7.08 16.70
C GLN A 184 -13.56 -6.99 16.10
N ASN A 185 -14.04 -5.78 15.82
CA ASN A 185 -15.42 -5.54 15.42
C ASN A 185 -15.53 -4.39 14.41
N ILE A 186 -15.80 -4.75 13.15
CA ILE A 186 -15.90 -3.80 12.02
C ILE A 186 -16.76 -2.59 12.38
N GLN A 187 -17.99 -2.79 12.88
CA GLN A 187 -18.91 -1.68 13.14
C GLN A 187 -18.40 -0.74 14.24
N THR A 188 -17.78 -1.28 15.29
CA THR A 188 -17.19 -0.49 16.37
C THR A 188 -16.03 0.34 15.86
N SER A 189 -15.17 -0.22 15.01
CA SER A 189 -14.04 0.49 14.41
C SER A 189 -14.50 1.60 13.45
N LEU A 190 -15.50 1.33 12.60
CA LEU A 190 -16.08 2.33 11.69
C LEU A 190 -16.70 3.50 12.47
N ASN A 191 -17.42 3.22 13.56
CA ASN A 191 -17.92 4.26 14.46
C ASN A 191 -16.78 5.04 15.14
N GLY A 192 -15.62 4.42 15.36
CA GLY A 192 -14.41 5.07 15.84
C GLY A 192 -13.86 6.08 14.81
N CYS A 193 -13.72 5.65 13.56
CA CYS A 193 -13.26 6.50 12.45
C CYS A 193 -14.09 7.78 12.31
N GLU A 194 -15.42 7.68 12.44
CA GLU A 194 -16.36 8.82 12.35
C GLU A 194 -16.16 9.86 13.44
N LYS A 195 -15.60 9.49 14.59
CA LYS A 195 -15.39 10.40 15.71
C LYS A 195 -14.05 11.12 15.66
N ILE A 196 -13.12 10.65 14.83
CA ILE A 196 -11.72 11.12 14.83
C ILE A 196 -11.32 11.83 13.53
N SER A 197 -12.17 11.79 12.50
CA SER A 197 -11.81 12.25 11.16
C SER A 197 -13.03 12.68 10.36
N GLU A 198 -12.82 13.47 9.31
CA GLU A 198 -13.87 13.94 8.41
C GLU A 198 -13.49 13.72 6.92
N GLY A 199 -14.49 13.73 6.02
CA GLY A 199 -14.28 13.68 4.58
C GLY A 199 -13.40 12.50 4.12
N ARG A 200 -12.37 12.80 3.32
CA ARG A 200 -11.47 11.77 2.75
C ARG A 200 -10.67 11.02 3.83
N THR A 201 -10.31 11.69 4.93
CA THR A 201 -9.57 11.03 6.01
C THR A 201 -10.41 9.95 6.71
N THR A 202 -11.73 10.15 6.81
CA THR A 202 -12.65 9.12 7.33
C THR A 202 -12.74 7.92 6.40
N GLU A 203 -12.87 8.16 5.09
CA GLU A 203 -12.88 7.08 4.11
C GLU A 203 -11.59 6.27 4.17
N SER A 204 -10.44 6.93 4.32
CA SER A 204 -9.15 6.22 4.45
C SER A 204 -9.05 5.42 5.75
N CYS A 205 -9.64 5.91 6.84
CA CYS A 205 -9.76 5.14 8.08
C CYS A 205 -10.64 3.89 7.89
N TYR A 206 -11.77 3.99 7.19
CA TYR A 206 -12.58 2.82 6.84
C TYR A 206 -11.80 1.80 6.00
N GLU A 207 -11.03 2.28 5.01
CA GLU A 207 -10.16 1.42 4.20
C GLU A 207 -9.20 0.63 5.10
N GLY A 208 -8.61 1.27 6.13
CA GLY A 208 -7.74 0.61 7.11
C GLY A 208 -8.45 -0.47 7.93
N VAL A 209 -9.68 -0.17 8.40
CA VAL A 209 -10.54 -1.13 9.12
C VAL A 209 -10.82 -2.36 8.26
N PHE A 210 -11.25 -2.17 7.01
CA PHE A 210 -11.61 -3.30 6.13
C PHE A 210 -10.39 -4.07 5.64
N MET A 211 -9.24 -3.41 5.42
CA MET A 211 -8.00 -4.10 5.10
C MET A 211 -7.63 -5.09 6.19
N GLU A 212 -7.67 -4.62 7.44
CA GLU A 212 -7.29 -5.42 8.60
C GLU A 212 -8.29 -6.55 8.86
N ALA A 213 -9.60 -6.23 8.81
CA ALA A 213 -10.66 -7.22 8.92
C ALA A 213 -10.62 -8.31 7.83
N ALA A 214 -10.11 -7.99 6.65
CA ALA A 214 -9.94 -8.94 5.56
C ALA A 214 -8.70 -9.85 5.71
N GLY A 215 -8.06 -9.85 6.88
CA GLY A 215 -6.86 -10.62 7.22
C GLY A 215 -5.57 -9.83 7.15
N GLY A 216 -5.64 -8.49 7.04
CA GLY A 216 -4.58 -7.54 7.38
C GLY A 216 -3.16 -7.81 6.90
N THR A 217 -2.23 -7.17 7.62
CA THR A 217 -0.83 -7.57 7.74
C THR A 217 -0.68 -8.30 9.07
N GLU A 218 -0.82 -9.63 9.07
CA GLU A 218 -0.51 -10.48 10.24
C GLU A 218 0.94 -10.25 10.67
N VAL A 219 1.22 -9.25 11.51
CA VAL A 219 2.61 -8.89 11.81
C VAL A 219 2.91 -8.65 13.29
N PHE A 220 1.99 -8.11 14.09
CA PHE A 220 2.19 -8.08 15.56
C PHE A 220 0.92 -8.27 16.38
N VAL A 221 -0.22 -7.93 15.82
CA VAL A 221 -1.51 -8.13 16.46
C VAL A 221 -2.24 -9.19 15.67
N LYS A 222 -2.29 -10.40 16.22
CA LYS A 222 -3.01 -11.48 15.58
C LYS A 222 -4.48 -11.16 15.71
N SER A 223 -5.12 -10.62 14.67
CA SER A 223 -6.58 -10.64 14.59
C SER A 223 -7.03 -12.09 14.73
N THR A 224 -7.38 -12.50 15.95
CA THR A 224 -7.72 -13.89 16.28
C THR A 224 -9.07 -14.29 15.72
N THR A 225 -9.83 -13.30 15.24
CA THR A 225 -11.15 -13.49 14.67
C THR A 225 -11.16 -13.05 13.21
N THR A 226 -11.45 -14.01 12.33
CA THR A 226 -12.11 -13.66 11.08
C THR A 226 -13.58 -13.46 11.41
N PRO A 227 -14.25 -12.41 10.90
CA PRO A 227 -15.65 -12.21 11.20
C PRO A 227 -16.46 -13.46 10.83
N GLU A 228 -17.39 -13.86 11.72
CA GLU A 228 -18.28 -14.98 11.45
C GLU A 228 -19.03 -14.74 10.14
N ARG A 229 -18.91 -15.69 9.20
CA ARG A 229 -19.58 -15.63 7.90
C ARG A 229 -20.07 -17.01 7.50
N THR A 230 -21.16 -17.02 6.76
CA THR A 230 -21.63 -18.27 6.13
C THR A 230 -20.66 -18.69 5.04
N ASP A 231 -20.55 -20.00 4.82
CA ASP A 231 -19.55 -20.57 3.91
C ASP A 231 -19.68 -20.10 2.45
N ASN A 232 -20.82 -19.53 2.05
CA ASN A 232 -21.08 -19.13 0.67
C ASN A 232 -21.49 -17.65 0.49
N ASP A 233 -21.32 -16.80 1.52
CA ASP A 233 -21.56 -15.37 1.37
C ASP A 233 -20.31 -14.65 0.84
N TYR A 234 -20.19 -14.62 -0.49
CA TYR A 234 -19.12 -13.90 -1.19
C TYR A 234 -19.31 -12.37 -1.24
N ALA A 235 -20.42 -11.84 -0.72
CA ALA A 235 -20.68 -10.39 -0.67
C ALA A 235 -20.39 -9.79 0.72
N TYR A 236 -20.24 -10.63 1.73
CA TYR A 236 -19.91 -10.24 3.09
C TYR A 236 -18.47 -9.70 3.21
N PRO A 237 -18.22 -8.64 4.01
CA PRO A 237 -19.19 -7.90 4.83
C PRO A 237 -19.91 -6.76 4.09
N CYS A 238 -19.58 -6.50 2.83
CA CYS A 238 -19.99 -5.28 2.13
C CYS A 238 -21.51 -5.21 1.86
N ASN A 239 -22.20 -6.34 1.81
CA ASN A 239 -23.66 -6.42 1.78
C ASN A 239 -24.35 -6.10 3.12
N SER A 240 -23.60 -6.08 4.22
CA SER A 240 -24.13 -6.00 5.59
C SER A 240 -23.81 -4.66 6.28
N VAL A 241 -22.93 -3.86 5.70
CA VAL A 241 -22.57 -2.52 6.19
C VAL A 241 -23.44 -1.43 5.56
N ALA A 242 -23.58 -0.30 6.24
CA ALA A 242 -24.29 0.86 5.68
C ALA A 242 -23.63 1.35 4.37
N THR A 243 -24.42 1.89 3.44
CA THR A 243 -23.96 2.34 2.10
C THR A 243 -22.77 3.29 2.15
N LYS A 244 -22.68 4.14 3.18
CA LYS A 244 -21.54 5.06 3.39
C LYS A 244 -20.19 4.36 3.60
N TYR A 245 -20.17 3.09 4.01
CA TYR A 245 -18.94 2.30 4.22
C TYR A 245 -18.63 1.36 3.05
N GLN A 246 -19.58 1.22 2.11
CA GLN A 246 -19.48 0.19 1.07
C GLN A 246 -18.32 0.44 0.12
N HIS A 247 -18.02 1.69 -0.23
CA HIS A 247 -16.90 2.03 -1.10
C HIS A 247 -15.57 1.50 -0.53
N ALA A 248 -15.20 1.88 0.69
CA ALA A 248 -14.03 1.33 1.39
C ALA A 248 -14.09 -0.21 1.51
N CYS A 249 -15.25 -0.79 1.85
CA CYS A 249 -15.39 -2.23 1.99
C CYS A 249 -15.09 -2.97 0.68
N PHE A 250 -15.65 -2.50 -0.44
CA PHE A 250 -15.52 -3.15 -1.73
C PHE A 250 -14.08 -3.18 -2.24
N GLN A 251 -13.25 -2.20 -1.87
CA GLN A 251 -11.80 -2.23 -2.16
C GLN A 251 -11.10 -3.48 -1.60
N TYR A 252 -11.65 -4.06 -0.51
CA TYR A 252 -11.10 -5.25 0.15
C TYR A 252 -11.98 -6.49 0.03
N LEU A 253 -13.11 -6.43 -0.69
CA LEU A 253 -14.04 -7.55 -0.82
C LEU A 253 -13.36 -8.83 -1.34
N THR A 254 -12.45 -8.72 -2.32
CA THR A 254 -11.75 -9.90 -2.83
C THR A 254 -10.82 -10.54 -1.80
N ASN A 255 -10.32 -9.78 -0.81
CA ASN A 255 -9.50 -10.36 0.26
C ASN A 255 -10.37 -11.22 1.17
N PHE A 256 -11.59 -10.77 1.48
CA PHE A 256 -12.60 -11.60 2.16
C PHE A 256 -12.94 -12.83 1.31
N GLN A 257 -13.23 -12.66 0.02
CA GLN A 257 -13.59 -13.75 -0.89
C GLN A 257 -12.46 -14.77 -1.08
N ARG A 258 -11.19 -14.34 -1.11
CA ARG A 258 -10.03 -15.23 -1.22
C ARG A 258 -10.00 -16.28 -0.12
N GLN A 259 -10.33 -15.89 1.11
CA GLN A 259 -10.39 -16.82 2.24
C GLN A 259 -11.49 -17.88 2.02
N LEU A 260 -12.64 -17.49 1.47
CA LEU A 260 -13.72 -18.41 1.09
C LEU A 260 -13.35 -19.27 -0.13
N PHE A 261 -12.67 -18.72 -1.13
CA PHE A 261 -12.19 -19.48 -2.28
C PHE A 261 -11.24 -20.59 -1.85
N THR A 262 -10.32 -20.30 -0.94
CA THR A 262 -9.42 -21.30 -0.36
C THR A 262 -10.21 -22.34 0.44
N LYS A 263 -11.08 -21.91 1.37
CA LYS A 263 -11.89 -22.81 2.20
C LYS A 263 -12.76 -23.77 1.37
N ASN A 264 -13.38 -23.25 0.32
CA ASN A 264 -14.33 -23.98 -0.52
C ASN A 264 -13.68 -24.64 -1.74
N ASN A 265 -12.34 -24.58 -1.87
CA ASN A 265 -11.59 -25.11 -3.02
C ASN A 265 -12.11 -24.58 -4.38
N VAL A 266 -12.44 -23.29 -4.46
CA VAL A 266 -12.94 -22.66 -5.70
C VAL A 266 -11.81 -22.56 -6.73
N PRO A 267 -11.97 -23.16 -7.93
CA PRO A 267 -10.96 -23.08 -8.99
C PRO A 267 -10.70 -21.63 -9.40
N VAL A 268 -9.43 -21.27 -9.63
CA VAL A 268 -9.02 -19.92 -10.07
C VAL A 268 -9.80 -19.46 -11.30
N ALA A 269 -10.07 -20.37 -12.25
CA ALA A 269 -10.84 -20.08 -13.46
C ALA A 269 -12.29 -19.62 -13.18
N ALA A 270 -12.88 -19.99 -12.05
CA ALA A 270 -14.25 -19.63 -11.66
C ALA A 270 -14.32 -18.39 -10.75
N GLN A 271 -13.21 -17.99 -10.14
CA GLN A 271 -13.20 -16.92 -9.12
C GLN A 271 -13.69 -15.59 -9.70
N PHE A 272 -13.23 -15.20 -10.90
CA PHE A 272 -13.63 -13.94 -11.50
C PHE A 272 -15.14 -13.88 -11.80
N ASP A 273 -15.72 -14.96 -12.32
CA ASP A 273 -17.16 -15.01 -12.56
C ASP A 273 -17.96 -14.89 -11.25
N ILE A 274 -17.49 -15.50 -10.16
CA ILE A 274 -18.13 -15.35 -8.84
C ILE A 274 -18.07 -13.88 -8.38
N ILE A 275 -16.89 -13.25 -8.47
CA ILE A 275 -16.70 -11.85 -8.10
C ILE A 275 -17.62 -10.93 -8.92
N ARG A 276 -17.66 -11.12 -10.24
CA ARG A 276 -18.54 -10.36 -11.14
C ARG A 276 -20.00 -10.54 -10.76
N ASN A 277 -20.45 -11.79 -10.58
CA ASN A 277 -21.84 -12.09 -10.26
C ASN A 277 -22.27 -11.47 -8.91
N VAL A 278 -21.35 -11.40 -7.93
CA VAL A 278 -21.58 -10.67 -6.67
C VAL A 278 -21.84 -9.20 -6.95
N CYS A 279 -20.98 -8.52 -7.72
CA CYS A 279 -21.18 -7.11 -8.05
C CYS A 279 -22.46 -6.85 -8.86
N GLU A 280 -22.80 -7.73 -9.81
CA GLU A 280 -24.03 -7.65 -10.60
C GLU A 280 -25.30 -7.84 -9.77
N SER A 281 -25.22 -8.53 -8.62
CA SER A 281 -26.35 -8.76 -7.73
C SER A 281 -26.81 -7.51 -6.96
N PHE A 282 -25.97 -6.48 -6.87
CA PHE A 282 -26.33 -5.22 -6.21
C PHE A 282 -27.26 -4.40 -7.11
N SER A 283 -28.50 -4.22 -6.67
CA SER A 283 -29.52 -3.42 -7.37
C SER A 283 -29.30 -1.90 -7.24
N GLY A 284 -28.57 -1.46 -6.20
CA GLY A 284 -28.18 -0.06 -6.02
C GLY A 284 -27.05 0.33 -6.97
N LYS A 285 -27.26 1.34 -7.81
CA LYS A 285 -26.27 1.82 -8.80
C LYS A 285 -24.91 2.15 -8.15
N LYS A 286 -24.93 2.81 -6.98
CA LYS A 286 -23.71 3.15 -6.24
C LYS A 286 -22.98 1.89 -5.75
N SER A 287 -23.67 1.01 -5.02
CA SER A 287 -23.06 -0.23 -4.49
C SER A 287 -22.48 -1.12 -5.59
N ARG A 288 -23.18 -1.24 -6.73
CA ARG A 288 -22.66 -1.96 -7.91
C ARG A 288 -21.39 -1.31 -8.45
N SER A 289 -21.39 0.02 -8.64
CA SER A 289 -20.22 0.75 -9.12
C SER A 289 -19.05 0.61 -8.16
N ASP A 290 -19.25 0.84 -6.87
CA ASP A 290 -18.23 0.69 -5.83
C ASP A 290 -17.66 -0.75 -5.81
N CYS A 291 -18.51 -1.77 -6.00
CA CYS A 291 -18.06 -3.16 -6.12
C CYS A 291 -17.12 -3.36 -7.31
N PHE A 292 -17.47 -2.81 -8.48
CA PHE A 292 -16.61 -2.88 -9.67
C PHE A 292 -15.33 -2.02 -9.52
N VAL A 293 -15.37 -0.88 -8.82
CA VAL A 293 -14.16 -0.15 -8.39
C VAL A 293 -13.27 -1.07 -7.55
N GLY A 294 -13.86 -1.81 -6.61
CA GLY A 294 -13.16 -2.80 -5.79
C GLY A 294 -12.44 -3.88 -6.61
N ILE A 295 -13.10 -4.43 -7.64
CA ILE A 295 -12.47 -5.37 -8.59
C ILE A 295 -11.21 -4.76 -9.18
N GLY A 296 -11.30 -3.54 -9.73
CA GLY A 296 -10.14 -2.87 -10.31
C GLY A 296 -9.01 -2.62 -9.30
N TYR A 297 -9.37 -2.22 -8.08
CA TYR A 297 -8.42 -1.84 -7.03
C TYR A 297 -7.49 -2.98 -6.62
N ILE A 298 -8.02 -4.21 -6.58
CA ILE A 298 -7.32 -5.33 -5.93
C ILE A 298 -6.89 -6.45 -6.89
N PHE A 299 -7.47 -6.56 -8.08
CA PHE A 299 -7.16 -7.67 -9.02
C PHE A 299 -5.73 -7.61 -9.59
N LEU A 300 -4.95 -6.61 -9.22
CA LEU A 300 -3.50 -6.58 -9.39
C LEU A 300 -2.75 -7.60 -8.50
N ARG A 301 -3.42 -8.29 -7.56
CA ARG A 301 -2.83 -9.32 -6.68
C ARG A 301 -2.77 -10.74 -7.26
N THR A 302 -2.73 -10.94 -8.58
CA THR A 302 -2.45 -12.27 -9.14
C THR A 302 -0.97 -12.63 -9.03
N ARG A 303 -0.49 -13.08 -7.86
CA ARG A 303 0.77 -13.83 -7.58
C ARG A 303 2.09 -13.43 -8.28
N ASP A 304 2.13 -12.45 -9.15
CA ASP A 304 3.29 -11.94 -9.88
C ASP A 304 3.52 -10.51 -9.41
N ASN A 305 4.12 -10.43 -8.21
CA ASN A 305 4.57 -9.21 -7.57
C ASN A 305 5.70 -8.56 -8.34
N ARG A 306 5.33 -7.76 -9.33
CA ARG A 306 6.08 -6.53 -9.58
C ARG A 306 5.06 -5.42 -9.52
N ASP A 307 5.48 -4.21 -9.20
CA ASP A 307 4.71 -2.99 -9.49
C ASP A 307 4.30 -2.85 -10.99
N SER A 308 4.53 -3.87 -11.82
CA SER A 308 3.88 -4.05 -13.11
C SER A 308 2.47 -4.58 -12.94
N ILE A 309 1.52 -3.83 -13.47
CA ILE A 309 0.21 -4.32 -13.87
C ILE A 309 0.37 -5.71 -14.49
N SER A 310 -0.20 -6.75 -13.88
CA SER A 310 -0.20 -8.09 -14.49
C SER A 310 -0.72 -7.95 -15.92
N PRO A 311 -0.10 -8.57 -16.94
CA PRO A 311 -0.56 -8.48 -18.33
C PRO A 311 -2.05 -8.80 -18.51
N ARG A 312 -2.67 -9.48 -17.53
CA ARG A 312 -4.09 -9.84 -17.47
C ARG A 312 -5.02 -8.79 -16.85
N SER A 313 -4.50 -7.72 -16.27
CA SER A 313 -5.30 -6.74 -15.51
C SER A 313 -5.99 -5.71 -16.39
N PRO A 314 -5.36 -5.15 -17.44
CA PRO A 314 -6.06 -4.31 -18.41
C PRO A 314 -7.17 -5.10 -19.13
N THR A 315 -6.89 -6.38 -19.45
CA THR A 315 -7.85 -7.27 -20.11
C THR A 315 -9.07 -7.61 -19.26
N LEU A 316 -8.97 -7.51 -17.93
CA LEU A 316 -10.09 -7.86 -17.04
C LEU A 316 -11.24 -6.86 -17.16
N CYS A 317 -10.97 -5.58 -16.93
CA CYS A 317 -11.99 -4.54 -17.04
C CYS A 317 -12.52 -4.45 -18.48
N GLU A 318 -11.70 -4.78 -19.48
CA GLU A 318 -12.10 -4.82 -20.89
C GLU A 318 -13.19 -5.87 -21.21
N THR A 319 -13.35 -6.89 -20.37
CA THR A 319 -14.45 -7.86 -20.50
C THR A 319 -15.78 -7.38 -19.91
N LEU A 320 -15.76 -6.28 -19.14
CA LEU A 320 -16.96 -5.74 -18.50
C LEU A 320 -17.70 -4.79 -19.45
N PRO A 321 -19.04 -4.71 -19.38
CA PRO A 321 -19.80 -3.80 -20.22
C PRO A 321 -19.98 -2.41 -19.56
N GLY A 322 -20.03 -1.38 -20.39
CA GLY A 322 -20.53 -0.04 -20.01
C GLY A 322 -19.91 0.54 -18.74
N ILE A 323 -20.75 0.90 -17.77
CA ILE A 323 -20.35 1.58 -16.53
C ILE A 323 -19.55 0.68 -15.57
N ASP A 324 -19.72 -0.65 -15.66
CA ASP A 324 -18.97 -1.58 -14.81
C ASP A 324 -17.50 -1.61 -15.24
N GLN A 325 -17.24 -1.52 -16.54
CA GLN A 325 -15.88 -1.33 -17.08
C GLN A 325 -15.27 -0.03 -16.60
N ASP A 326 -16.03 1.08 -16.67
CA ASP A 326 -15.53 2.38 -16.24
C ASP A 326 -15.22 2.38 -14.73
N SER A 327 -16.07 1.75 -13.92
CA SER A 327 -15.86 1.60 -12.47
C SER A 327 -14.60 0.78 -12.19
N CYS A 328 -14.43 -0.34 -12.90
CA CYS A 328 -13.23 -1.16 -12.81
C CYS A 328 -11.95 -0.40 -13.22
N VAL A 329 -12.03 0.45 -14.25
CA VAL A 329 -10.92 1.33 -14.65
C VAL A 329 -10.58 2.33 -13.54
N VAL A 330 -11.57 2.96 -12.90
CA VAL A 330 -11.36 3.85 -11.74
C VAL A 330 -10.57 3.11 -10.65
N GLY A 331 -10.99 1.89 -10.30
CA GLY A 331 -10.30 1.05 -9.32
C GLY A 331 -8.84 0.78 -9.65
N LEU A 332 -8.56 0.35 -10.89
CA LEU A 332 -7.19 0.12 -11.35
C LEU A 332 -6.35 1.40 -11.31
N THR A 333 -6.94 2.55 -11.69
CA THR A 333 -6.26 3.83 -11.62
C THR A 333 -5.90 4.18 -10.17
N LEU A 334 -6.84 4.08 -9.23
CA LEU A 334 -6.59 4.31 -7.81
C LEU A 334 -5.45 3.42 -7.29
N LYS A 335 -5.43 2.14 -7.68
CA LYS A 335 -4.36 1.23 -7.29
C LYS A 335 -3.00 1.62 -7.86
N THR A 336 -2.91 2.04 -9.11
CA THR A 336 -1.63 2.46 -9.72
C THR A 336 -1.06 3.75 -9.08
N ILE A 337 -1.92 4.66 -8.63
CA ILE A 337 -1.51 5.89 -7.92
C ILE A 337 -0.88 5.57 -6.56
N LEU A 338 -1.23 4.46 -5.90
CA LEU A 338 -0.58 4.03 -4.66
C LEU A 338 0.91 3.73 -4.84
N SER A 339 1.31 3.23 -6.01
CA SER A 339 2.72 3.07 -6.41
C SER A 339 3.36 4.38 -6.90
N GLY A 340 2.63 5.51 -6.83
CA GLY A 340 3.07 6.85 -7.22
C GLY A 340 2.27 7.43 -8.38
N TYR A 341 2.11 8.77 -8.40
CA TYR A 341 1.37 9.47 -9.45
C TYR A 341 1.94 9.25 -10.86
N ALA A 342 3.27 9.13 -10.99
CA ALA A 342 3.92 8.81 -12.26
C ALA A 342 3.45 7.46 -12.82
N SER A 343 3.31 6.45 -11.95
CA SER A 343 2.76 5.13 -12.31
C SER A 343 1.31 5.24 -12.79
N GLY A 344 0.49 6.07 -12.14
CA GLY A 344 -0.86 6.39 -12.58
C GLY A 344 -0.91 7.02 -13.97
N PHE A 345 -0.05 8.00 -14.27
CA PHE A 345 0.03 8.60 -15.61
C PHE A 345 0.45 7.58 -16.67
N ASN A 346 1.49 6.80 -16.38
CA ASN A 346 2.00 5.78 -17.30
C ASN A 346 0.94 4.71 -17.59
N TYR A 347 0.13 4.36 -16.59
CA TYR A 347 -1.01 3.48 -16.78
C TYR A 347 -2.07 4.10 -17.71
N CYS A 348 -2.46 5.35 -17.46
CA CYS A 348 -3.44 6.03 -18.30
C CYS A 348 -2.96 6.12 -19.77
N ASN A 349 -1.67 6.35 -20.00
CA ASN A 349 -1.09 6.42 -21.34
C ASN A 349 -1.24 5.15 -22.18
N GLY A 350 -1.36 3.99 -21.52
CA GLY A 350 -1.60 2.71 -22.20
C GLY A 350 -3.02 2.54 -22.77
N ARG A 351 -3.94 3.48 -22.53
CA ARG A 351 -5.33 3.38 -22.98
C ARG A 351 -5.52 3.92 -24.41
N SER A 352 -6.15 3.12 -25.26
CA SER A 352 -6.53 3.48 -26.64
C SER A 352 -7.92 4.11 -26.74
N ASP A 353 -8.82 3.79 -25.83
CA ASP A 353 -10.17 4.39 -25.76
C ASP A 353 -10.10 5.78 -25.13
N GLU A 354 -10.45 6.81 -25.89
CA GLU A 354 -10.34 8.23 -25.48
C GLU A 354 -11.19 8.59 -24.27
N ASN A 355 -12.37 7.97 -24.11
CA ASN A 355 -13.25 8.23 -22.97
C ASN A 355 -12.61 7.69 -21.68
N ARG A 356 -12.10 6.46 -21.70
CA ARG A 356 -11.44 5.83 -20.56
C ARG A 356 -10.06 6.38 -20.28
N LEU A 357 -9.34 6.83 -21.30
CA LEU A 357 -8.13 7.64 -21.16
C LEU A 357 -8.44 8.87 -20.31
N ARG A 358 -9.48 9.64 -20.67
CA ARG A 358 -9.87 10.84 -19.93
C ARG A 358 -10.36 10.52 -18.52
N LEU A 359 -11.18 9.48 -18.36
CA LEU A 359 -11.62 9.01 -17.04
C LEU A 359 -10.43 8.68 -16.14
N CYS A 360 -9.46 7.90 -16.64
CA CYS A 360 -8.26 7.54 -15.92
C CYS A 360 -7.49 8.79 -15.45
N TYR A 361 -7.23 9.75 -16.34
CA TYR A 361 -6.56 10.99 -15.98
C TYR A 361 -7.33 11.82 -14.96
N ASN A 362 -8.66 11.92 -15.10
CA ASN A 362 -9.50 12.64 -14.16
C ASN A 362 -9.38 12.05 -12.74
N VAL A 363 -9.35 10.72 -12.60
CA VAL A 363 -9.15 10.04 -11.31
C VAL A 363 -7.79 10.42 -10.72
N VAL A 364 -6.71 10.41 -11.52
CA VAL A 364 -5.37 10.81 -11.05
C VAL A 364 -5.38 12.26 -10.57
N PHE A 365 -5.90 13.19 -11.37
CA PHE A 365 -5.89 14.61 -11.02
C PHE A 365 -6.79 14.94 -9.82
N GLN A 366 -7.97 14.32 -9.71
CA GLN A 366 -8.81 14.45 -8.52
C GLN A 366 -8.08 13.98 -7.27
N THR A 367 -7.39 12.82 -7.34
CA THR A 367 -6.61 12.30 -6.21
C THR A 367 -5.47 13.25 -5.83
N MET A 368 -4.75 13.80 -6.81
CA MET A 368 -3.72 14.82 -6.54
C MET A 368 -4.31 16.06 -5.87
N LYS A 369 -5.47 16.53 -6.32
CA LYS A 369 -6.16 17.69 -5.76
C LYS A 369 -6.66 17.44 -4.33
N ALA A 370 -7.20 16.26 -4.07
CA ALA A 370 -7.58 15.83 -2.72
C ALA A 370 -6.36 15.80 -1.78
N ASN A 371 -5.17 15.51 -2.30
CA ASN A 371 -3.90 15.58 -1.56
C ASN A 371 -3.23 16.97 -1.62
N SER A 372 -4.01 18.03 -1.88
CA SER A 372 -3.56 19.43 -1.86
C SER A 372 -2.44 19.80 -2.86
N PHE A 373 -2.34 19.09 -3.99
CA PHE A 373 -1.38 19.46 -5.04
C PHE A 373 -1.84 20.73 -5.77
N THR A 374 -0.94 21.72 -5.84
CA THR A 374 -1.14 22.92 -6.67
C THR A 374 -1.17 22.55 -8.17
N ASP A 375 -1.78 23.39 -9.01
CA ASP A 375 -1.78 23.13 -10.46
C ASP A 375 -0.36 23.08 -11.04
N GLU A 376 0.56 23.89 -10.51
CA GLU A 376 1.97 23.85 -10.87
C GLU A 376 2.61 22.50 -10.53
N LYS A 377 2.40 22.00 -9.30
CA LYS A 377 2.93 20.71 -8.86
C LYS A 377 2.41 19.55 -9.72
N VAL A 378 1.14 19.61 -10.14
CA VAL A 378 0.57 18.64 -11.09
C VAL A 378 1.31 18.70 -12.44
N ARG A 379 1.51 19.90 -13.00
CA ARG A 379 2.24 20.07 -14.27
C ARG A 379 3.69 19.59 -14.19
N THR A 380 4.39 19.88 -13.10
CA THR A 380 5.75 19.37 -12.87
C THR A 380 5.78 17.86 -12.81
N LEU A 381 4.81 17.23 -12.14
CA LEU A 381 4.74 15.77 -12.08
C LEU A 381 4.38 15.14 -13.43
N CYS A 382 3.62 15.81 -14.29
CA CYS A 382 3.40 15.33 -15.66
C CYS A 382 4.71 15.15 -16.44
N GLU A 383 5.78 15.91 -16.15
CA GLU A 383 7.10 15.74 -16.78
C GLU A 383 7.74 14.39 -16.46
N THR A 384 7.31 13.73 -15.39
CA THR A 384 7.80 12.40 -15.00
C THR A 384 7.09 11.25 -15.71
N SER A 385 6.03 11.56 -16.47
CA SER A 385 5.29 10.59 -17.26
C SER A 385 6.06 10.20 -18.53
N ASN A 386 5.84 8.98 -19.02
CA ASN A 386 6.36 8.53 -20.31
C ASN A 386 5.75 9.27 -21.53
N ASP A 387 4.68 10.04 -21.34
CA ASP A 387 4.11 10.97 -22.33
C ASP A 387 3.66 12.27 -21.63
N ALA A 388 4.63 13.16 -21.41
CA ALA A 388 4.43 14.41 -20.68
C ALA A 388 3.43 15.36 -21.38
N ASP A 389 3.47 15.43 -22.71
CA ASP A 389 2.59 16.30 -23.49
C ASP A 389 1.13 15.86 -23.39
N ARG A 390 0.88 14.54 -23.47
CA ARG A 390 -0.45 13.98 -23.25
C ARG A 390 -0.94 14.24 -21.84
N CYS A 391 -0.11 14.02 -20.82
CA CYS A 391 -0.48 14.29 -19.43
C CYS A 391 -0.89 15.76 -19.23
N LYS A 392 -0.07 16.72 -19.71
CA LYS A 392 -0.37 18.16 -19.63
C LYS A 392 -1.67 18.49 -20.37
N LYS A 393 -1.85 17.99 -21.59
CA LYS A 393 -3.07 18.20 -22.38
C LYS A 393 -4.31 17.72 -21.63
N GLN A 394 -4.28 16.52 -21.05
CA GLN A 394 -5.40 15.99 -20.28
C GLN A 394 -5.66 16.81 -19.02
N PHE A 395 -4.61 17.33 -18.36
CA PHE A 395 -4.77 18.22 -17.21
C PHE A 395 -5.48 19.52 -17.58
N GLU A 396 -5.09 20.16 -18.69
CA GLU A 396 -5.76 21.38 -19.17
C GLU A 396 -7.23 21.13 -19.55
N MET A 397 -7.55 19.92 -20.04
CA MET A 397 -8.93 19.51 -20.30
C MET A 397 -9.72 19.20 -19.01
N TYR A 398 -9.04 18.76 -17.95
CA TYR A 398 -9.65 18.46 -16.64
C TYR A 398 -10.06 19.73 -15.88
N LEU A 399 -9.21 20.76 -15.87
CA LEU A 399 -9.44 22.00 -15.10
C LEU A 399 -10.85 22.61 -15.26
N PRO A 400 -11.40 22.82 -16.48
CA PRO A 400 -12.72 23.43 -16.64
C PRO A 400 -13.87 22.54 -16.18
N VAL A 401 -13.69 21.21 -16.10
CA VAL A 401 -14.74 20.26 -15.72
C VAL A 401 -14.58 19.70 -14.31
N ALA A 402 -13.48 19.99 -13.62
CA ALA A 402 -13.12 19.39 -12.34
C ALA A 402 -14.25 19.43 -11.29
N LYS A 403 -14.98 20.55 -11.22
CA LYS A 403 -16.09 20.75 -10.26
C LYS A 403 -17.38 20.01 -10.63
N SER A 404 -17.53 19.57 -11.87
CA SER A 404 -18.73 18.86 -12.35
C SER A 404 -18.55 17.34 -12.41
N LEU A 405 -17.34 16.83 -12.14
CA LEU A 405 -17.07 15.40 -12.15
C LEU A 405 -17.51 14.77 -10.81
N PRO A 406 -17.96 13.50 -10.82
CA PRO A 406 -18.13 12.70 -9.62
C PRO A 406 -16.82 12.63 -8.81
N GLN A 407 -16.91 12.49 -7.49
CA GLN A 407 -15.75 12.26 -6.63
C GLN A 407 -15.36 10.77 -6.68
N TYR A 408 -14.48 10.42 -7.62
CA TYR A 408 -14.20 9.02 -7.94
C TYR A 408 -13.57 8.20 -6.80
N PHE A 409 -13.03 8.86 -5.79
CA PHE A 409 -12.33 8.24 -4.65
C PHE A 409 -13.18 8.11 -3.37
N SER A 410 -14.42 8.63 -3.37
CA SER A 410 -15.35 8.56 -2.22
C SER A 410 -16.75 8.13 -2.62
N ASP A 411 -17.23 8.59 -3.78
CA ASP A 411 -18.61 8.37 -4.22
C ASP A 411 -18.71 7.37 -5.38
N GLY A 412 -17.59 7.08 -6.06
CA GLY A 412 -17.57 6.26 -7.26
C GLY A 412 -17.95 7.07 -8.50
N LEU A 413 -18.55 6.42 -9.51
CA LEU A 413 -18.99 7.09 -10.75
C LEU A 413 -20.34 7.83 -10.62
N PHE A 414 -21.01 7.77 -9.46
CA PHE A 414 -22.42 8.14 -9.30
C PHE A 414 -22.70 9.11 -8.17
#